data_AF-A0A815UDN2-F1
#
_entry.id   AF-A0A815UDN2-F1
#
_cell.length_a   1.000
_cell.length_b   1.000
_cell.length_c   1.000
_cell.angle_alpha   90.00
_cell.angle_beta   90.00
_cell.angle_gamma   90.00
#
_symmetry.space_group_name_H-M   'P 1'
#
loop_
_entity.id
_entity.type
_entity.pdbx_description
1 polymer ?
#
loop_
_entity_poly.entity_id
_entity_poly.type
_entity_poly.pdbx_seq_one_letter_code
_entity_poly.pdbx_strand_id
1 'polypeptide(L)'
;MDEQVASVDSSQRLKVAFRTLTPLKIIFQPFEVTTGSRALRNPQLDGVERFLLVHFRDEDNRQLRVSNANIKERLRNSMQNGIELFSKKFKYMGASTSQLKEKAFWFIDLPSPLKNIQEAHKILGDFSGIKNIATYIARVGQYFSKIEDKKAIRSNNNLNYVLKIDDIEINKYCFTDGIDKISWGLAGRIAQKMNIPIYCQEDIPSVFQIRVAGCKGMVAIDPESTLNVYYIHIRKSMNKFDGGDWNLEICKYARPLSLTLNNQVIRLLSDLGNHDSAFIALQDRSFTQWEM
;
A
#
# COMPACT_ATOMS: atom_id res chain seq x y z
N MET A 1 -20.94 -30.96 -2.32
CA MET A 1 -20.51 -30.58 -3.68
C MET A 1 -19.21 -29.84 -3.49
N ASP A 2 -18.13 -30.61 -3.47
CA ASP A 2 -16.80 -30.17 -3.07
C ASP A 2 -16.17 -29.36 -4.20
N GLU A 3 -16.13 -28.04 -4.05
CA GLU A 3 -15.26 -27.20 -4.87
C GLU A 3 -13.85 -27.30 -4.30
N GLN A 4 -13.00 -28.02 -5.03
CA GLN A 4 -11.55 -28.00 -4.86
C GLN A 4 -11.07 -26.55 -4.93
N VAL A 5 -10.77 -25.97 -3.77
CA VAL A 5 -9.99 -24.75 -3.66
C VAL A 5 -8.61 -25.09 -4.20
N ALA A 6 -8.33 -24.68 -5.44
CA ALA A 6 -6.98 -24.72 -5.98
C ALA A 6 -6.05 -23.94 -5.05
N SER A 7 -5.26 -24.69 -4.26
CA SER A 7 -4.14 -24.16 -3.49
C SER A 7 -3.08 -23.67 -4.45
N VAL A 8 -3.20 -22.43 -4.91
CA VAL A 8 -2.11 -21.75 -5.60
C VAL A 8 -1.10 -21.35 -4.52
N ASP A 9 -0.22 -22.30 -4.18
CA ASP A 9 1.01 -22.01 -3.46
C ASP A 9 1.94 -21.24 -4.41
N SER A 10 1.94 -19.92 -4.30
CA SER A 10 3.01 -19.11 -4.86
C SER A 10 3.21 -17.84 -4.03
N SER A 11 4.04 -17.96 -3.00
CA SER A 11 4.75 -16.81 -2.44
C SER A 11 5.76 -16.26 -3.47
N GLN A 12 5.26 -15.82 -4.64
CA GLN A 12 6.09 -15.52 -5.80
C GLN A 12 6.85 -14.20 -5.55
N ARG A 13 8.04 -14.33 -4.97
CA ARG A 13 8.99 -13.23 -4.84
C ARG A 13 9.36 -12.76 -6.25
N LEU A 14 8.94 -11.55 -6.59
CA LEU A 14 9.22 -10.92 -7.87
C LEU A 14 10.60 -10.28 -7.81
N LYS A 15 11.40 -10.50 -8.85
CA LYS A 15 12.70 -9.83 -9.04
C LYS A 15 12.50 -8.68 -10.01
N VAL A 16 12.78 -7.46 -9.58
CA VAL A 16 12.61 -6.26 -10.40
C VAL A 16 13.94 -5.57 -10.65
N ALA A 17 14.10 -4.98 -11.83
CA ALA A 17 15.28 -4.19 -12.12
C ALA A 17 15.34 -2.99 -11.18
N PHE A 18 16.51 -2.73 -10.60
CA PHE A 18 16.72 -1.64 -9.65
C PHE A 18 17.91 -0.78 -10.05
N ARG A 19 17.74 0.53 -10.08
CA ARG A 19 18.79 1.51 -10.40
C ARG A 19 18.79 2.63 -9.38
N THR A 20 19.98 3.19 -9.16
CA THR A 20 20.13 4.43 -8.40
C THR A 20 20.51 5.54 -9.38
N LEU A 21 19.65 6.55 -9.50
CA LEU A 21 19.95 7.77 -10.25
C LEU A 21 20.57 8.78 -9.28
N THR A 22 21.81 9.16 -9.55
CA THR A 22 22.53 10.20 -8.83
C THR A 22 22.68 11.44 -9.70
N PRO A 23 23.14 12.58 -9.14
CA PRO A 23 23.42 13.78 -9.92
C PRO A 23 24.31 13.56 -11.14
N LEU A 24 25.33 12.68 -11.04
CA LEU A 24 26.31 12.50 -12.11
C LEU A 24 26.09 11.23 -12.94
N LYS A 25 25.54 10.16 -12.35
CA LYS A 25 25.51 8.85 -13.01
C LYS A 25 24.24 8.05 -12.71
N ILE A 26 24.12 6.92 -13.40
CA ILE A 26 23.15 5.87 -13.10
C ILE A 26 23.95 4.67 -12.62
N ILE A 27 23.65 4.21 -11.41
CA ILE A 27 24.31 3.06 -10.79
C ILE A 27 23.41 1.84 -10.94
N PHE A 28 23.98 0.77 -11.48
CA PHE A 28 23.31 -0.52 -11.63
C PHE A 28 23.35 -1.27 -10.31
N GLN A 29 22.16 -1.57 -9.78
CA GLN A 29 22.02 -2.34 -8.55
C GLN A 29 21.60 -3.77 -8.87
N PRO A 30 21.87 -4.72 -7.96
CA PRO A 30 21.26 -6.06 -8.02
C PRO A 30 19.73 -5.96 -8.11
N PHE A 31 19.10 -7.01 -8.65
CA PHE A 31 17.65 -7.10 -8.68
C PHE A 31 17.07 -7.00 -7.27
N GLU A 32 16.07 -6.13 -7.10
CA GLU A 32 15.32 -6.00 -5.85
C GLU A 32 14.31 -7.16 -5.78
N VAL A 33 14.27 -7.84 -4.65
CA VAL A 33 13.31 -8.91 -4.39
C VAL A 33 12.13 -8.32 -3.63
N THR A 34 10.93 -8.37 -4.22
CA THR A 34 9.72 -7.77 -3.65
C THR A 34 8.55 -8.74 -3.75
N THR A 35 7.57 -8.62 -2.84
CA THR A 35 6.29 -9.35 -2.93
C THR A 35 5.36 -8.81 -4.01
N GLY A 36 5.81 -7.79 -4.77
CA GLY A 36 5.01 -7.12 -5.77
C GLY A 36 3.96 -6.17 -5.18
N SER A 37 3.52 -5.24 -6.01
CA SER A 37 2.35 -4.40 -5.76
C SER A 37 1.27 -4.74 -6.79
N ARG A 38 0.04 -4.24 -6.64
CA ARG A 38 -1.03 -4.48 -7.63
C ARG A 38 -0.63 -4.11 -9.05
N ALA A 39 0.09 -3.00 -9.23
CA ALA A 39 0.61 -2.62 -10.54
C ALA A 39 1.56 -3.68 -11.12
N LEU A 40 2.52 -4.18 -10.32
CA LEU A 40 3.49 -5.18 -10.78
C LEU A 40 2.86 -6.53 -11.10
N ARG A 41 1.72 -6.84 -10.47
CA ARG A 41 0.99 -8.10 -10.68
C ARG A 41 -0.12 -7.99 -11.72
N ASN A 42 -0.36 -6.81 -12.29
CA ASN A 42 -1.44 -6.61 -13.25
C ASN A 42 -1.07 -7.28 -14.59
N PRO A 43 -1.83 -8.29 -15.04
CA PRO A 43 -1.51 -9.02 -16.27
C PRO A 43 -1.50 -8.12 -17.52
N GLN A 44 -2.30 -7.04 -17.53
CA GLN A 44 -2.39 -6.12 -18.66
C GLN A 44 -1.16 -5.20 -18.79
N LEU A 45 -0.27 -5.18 -17.79
CA LEU A 45 1.01 -4.46 -17.84
C LEU A 45 2.18 -5.35 -18.28
N ASP A 46 1.89 -6.58 -18.71
CA ASP A 46 2.81 -7.50 -19.39
C ASP A 46 4.12 -7.76 -18.61
N GLY A 47 3.96 -8.17 -17.35
CA GLY A 47 5.04 -8.72 -16.54
C GLY A 47 5.90 -7.72 -15.75
N VAL A 48 6.63 -8.24 -14.76
CA VAL A 48 7.46 -7.44 -13.84
C VAL A 48 8.76 -6.95 -14.47
N GLU A 49 9.21 -7.61 -15.51
CA GLU A 49 10.42 -7.32 -16.29
C GLU A 49 10.34 -6.00 -17.06
N ARG A 50 9.13 -5.48 -17.26
CA ARG A 50 8.91 -4.15 -17.83
C ARG A 50 9.06 -3.03 -16.81
N PHE A 51 9.08 -3.36 -15.52
CA PHE A 51 9.19 -2.38 -14.46
C PHE A 51 10.65 -2.16 -14.05
N LEU A 52 10.93 -0.90 -13.74
CA LEU A 52 12.20 -0.43 -13.26
C LEU A 52 11.98 0.39 -11.99
N LEU A 53 12.53 -0.08 -10.87
CA LEU A 53 12.61 0.70 -9.65
C LEU A 53 13.81 1.65 -9.73
N VAL A 54 13.59 2.94 -9.51
CA VAL A 54 14.66 3.95 -9.51
C VAL A 54 14.68 4.70 -8.19
N HIS A 55 15.80 4.67 -7.49
CA HIS A 55 16.04 5.52 -6.32
C HIS A 55 16.80 6.77 -6.72
N PHE A 56 16.32 7.93 -6.31
CA PHE A 56 17.05 9.19 -6.46
C PHE A 56 17.86 9.43 -5.20
N ARG A 57 19.18 9.27 -5.31
CA ARG A 57 20.13 9.37 -4.18
C ARG A 57 21.25 10.33 -4.53
N ASP A 58 21.95 10.79 -3.52
CA ASP A 58 23.20 11.51 -3.71
C ASP A 58 24.34 10.54 -4.07
N GLU A 59 25.51 11.06 -4.46
CA GLU A 59 26.66 10.24 -4.84
C GLU A 59 27.16 9.33 -3.70
N ASP A 60 26.93 9.73 -2.45
CA ASP A 60 27.24 8.96 -1.23
C ASP A 60 26.09 8.03 -0.78
N ASN A 61 25.10 7.81 -1.64
CA ASN A 61 23.89 7.01 -1.40
C ASN A 61 22.96 7.56 -0.31
N ARG A 62 23.18 8.77 0.19
CA ARG A 62 22.24 9.43 1.08
C ARG A 62 21.02 9.93 0.31
N GLN A 63 19.98 10.30 1.05
CA GLN A 63 18.79 10.87 0.45
C GLN A 63 19.16 12.19 -0.25
N LEU A 64 18.91 12.25 -1.55
CA LEU A 64 19.31 13.39 -2.37
C LEU A 64 18.69 14.69 -1.83
N ARG A 65 19.49 15.71 -1.52
CA ARG A 65 18.96 17.05 -1.20
C ARG A 65 19.04 17.91 -2.45
N VAL A 66 17.90 18.26 -3.02
CA VAL A 66 17.86 19.06 -4.25
C VAL A 66 18.15 20.51 -3.88
N SER A 67 19.42 20.90 -3.98
CA SER A 67 19.90 22.26 -3.71
C SER A 67 20.28 23.02 -4.99
N ASN A 68 20.60 22.32 -6.07
CA ASN A 68 21.14 22.90 -7.31
C ASN A 68 20.14 22.77 -8.49
N ALA A 69 20.04 23.82 -9.31
CA ALA A 69 19.20 23.88 -10.50
C ALA A 69 19.52 22.79 -11.54
N ASN A 70 20.80 22.47 -11.75
CA ASN A 70 21.23 21.43 -12.70
C ASN A 70 20.78 20.04 -12.27
N ILE A 71 20.86 19.76 -10.96
CA ILE A 71 20.36 18.50 -10.39
C ILE A 71 18.85 18.42 -10.60
N LYS A 72 18.13 19.50 -10.28
CA LYS A 72 16.67 19.57 -10.48
C LYS A 72 16.29 19.33 -11.94
N GLU A 73 17.03 19.90 -12.88
CA GLU A 73 16.77 19.74 -14.31
C GLU A 73 17.03 18.31 -14.79
N ARG A 74 18.13 17.68 -14.36
CA ARG A 74 18.40 16.25 -14.64
C ARG A 74 17.26 15.36 -14.15
N LEU A 75 16.82 15.53 -12.90
CA LEU A 75 15.71 14.74 -12.35
C LEU A 75 14.40 15.01 -13.09
N ARG A 76 14.11 16.28 -13.40
CA ARG A 76 12.93 16.67 -14.16
C ARG A 76 12.93 16.00 -15.54
N ASN A 77 14.06 16.04 -16.24
CA ASN A 77 14.23 15.40 -17.54
C ASN A 77 13.99 13.88 -17.44
N SER A 78 14.56 13.20 -16.44
CA SER A 78 14.30 11.77 -16.22
C SER A 78 12.83 11.46 -15.93
N MET A 79 12.13 12.32 -15.18
CA MET A 79 10.71 12.11 -14.87
C MET A 79 9.78 12.41 -16.06
N GLN A 80 10.11 13.41 -16.88
CA GLN A 80 9.29 13.83 -18.03
C GLN A 80 9.54 12.98 -19.28
N ASN A 81 10.80 12.79 -19.63
CA ASN A 81 11.21 12.11 -20.86
C ASN A 81 11.46 10.61 -20.66
N GLY A 82 11.53 10.16 -19.40
CA GLY A 82 11.85 8.79 -19.06
C GLY A 82 13.36 8.53 -18.98
N ILE A 83 13.72 7.28 -18.76
CA ILE A 83 15.09 6.79 -18.63
C ILE A 83 15.30 5.72 -19.70
N GLU A 84 16.32 5.90 -20.53
CA GLU A 84 16.67 4.96 -21.60
C GLU A 84 17.77 4.00 -21.12
N LEU A 85 17.50 2.70 -21.18
CA LEU A 85 18.43 1.64 -20.78
C LEU A 85 18.24 0.43 -21.70
N PHE A 86 19.33 -0.13 -22.23
CA PHE A 86 19.31 -1.34 -23.08
C PHE A 86 18.26 -1.28 -24.21
N SER A 87 18.20 -0.16 -24.92
CA SER A 87 17.25 0.09 -26.02
C SER A 87 15.77 0.09 -25.60
N LYS A 88 15.49 0.19 -24.30
CA LYS A 88 14.14 0.36 -23.74
C LYS A 88 13.99 1.76 -23.16
N LYS A 89 12.78 2.31 -23.24
CA LYS A 89 12.45 3.64 -22.72
C LYS A 89 11.46 3.52 -21.56
N PHE A 90 11.98 3.61 -20.35
CA PHE A 90 11.20 3.51 -19.12
C PHE A 90 10.58 4.87 -18.78
N LYS A 91 9.25 4.97 -18.76
CA LYS A 91 8.51 6.19 -18.40
C LYS A 91 8.00 6.13 -16.97
N TYR A 92 7.93 7.28 -16.29
CA TYR A 92 7.46 7.34 -14.90
C TYR A 92 6.02 6.82 -14.78
N MET A 93 5.80 5.88 -13.87
CA MET A 93 4.51 5.21 -13.67
C MET A 93 3.89 5.54 -12.30
N GLY A 94 4.71 5.66 -11.25
CA GLY A 94 4.14 6.00 -9.94
C GLY A 94 5.04 5.68 -8.75
N ALA A 95 4.55 6.03 -7.57
CA ALA A 95 5.18 5.69 -6.31
C ALA A 95 4.12 5.69 -5.20
N SER A 96 4.23 4.75 -4.28
CA SER A 96 3.48 4.80 -3.01
C SER A 96 3.99 5.95 -2.13
N THR A 97 3.21 6.33 -1.12
CA THR A 97 3.60 7.41 -0.21
C THR A 97 4.92 7.15 0.52
N SER A 98 5.22 5.91 0.89
CA SER A 98 6.51 5.56 1.49
C SER A 98 7.66 5.67 0.48
N GLN A 99 7.45 5.22 -0.75
CA GLN A 99 8.41 5.36 -1.84
C GLN A 99 8.70 6.84 -2.17
N LEU A 100 7.68 7.70 -2.18
CA LEU A 100 7.88 9.15 -2.35
C LEU A 100 8.78 9.75 -1.27
N LYS A 101 8.60 9.35 0.00
CA LYS A 101 9.48 9.78 1.10
C LYS A 101 10.92 9.30 0.87
N GLU A 102 11.09 8.07 0.41
CA GLU A 102 12.41 7.49 0.10
C GLU A 102 13.00 7.92 -1.25
N LYS A 103 12.31 8.78 -2.00
CA LYS A 103 12.64 9.19 -3.38
C LYS A 103 12.85 7.99 -4.31
N ALA A 104 11.99 6.99 -4.14
CA ALA A 104 11.92 5.78 -4.94
C ALA A 104 10.71 5.88 -5.89
N PHE A 105 10.90 5.54 -7.15
CA PHE A 105 9.89 5.70 -8.19
C PHE A 105 9.88 4.48 -9.11
N TRP A 106 8.68 4.07 -9.51
CA TRP A 106 8.50 3.05 -10.54
C TRP A 106 8.43 3.70 -11.91
N PHE A 107 9.21 3.14 -12.82
CA PHE A 107 9.13 3.39 -14.24
C PHE A 107 8.71 2.11 -14.97
N ILE A 108 8.13 2.25 -16.15
CA ILE A 108 7.67 1.13 -16.98
C ILE A 108 8.10 1.32 -18.43
N ASP A 109 8.60 0.26 -19.04
CA ASP A 109 8.74 0.10 -20.48
C ASP A 109 7.38 -0.35 -21.05
N LEU A 110 6.62 0.60 -21.59
CA LEU A 110 5.21 0.41 -21.94
C LEU A 110 5.02 -0.77 -22.90
N PRO A 111 4.18 -1.77 -22.57
CA PRO A 111 3.84 -2.82 -23.51
C PRO A 111 3.04 -2.26 -24.69
N SER A 112 3.27 -2.81 -25.88
CA SER A 112 2.39 -2.57 -27.02
C SER A 112 1.00 -3.15 -26.70
N PRO A 113 -0.12 -2.44 -27.00
CA PRO A 113 -0.23 -1.24 -27.83
C PRO A 113 -0.25 0.10 -27.05
N LEU A 114 0.14 0.13 -25.78
CA LEU A 114 0.04 1.34 -24.94
C LEU A 114 0.99 2.44 -25.44
N LYS A 115 0.43 3.60 -25.77
CA LYS A 115 1.18 4.72 -26.35
C LYS A 115 1.78 5.65 -25.30
N ASN A 116 1.12 5.76 -24.15
CA ASN A 116 1.47 6.72 -23.11
C ASN A 116 1.13 6.20 -21.70
N ILE A 117 1.63 6.90 -20.67
CA ILE A 117 1.43 6.54 -19.26
C ILE A 117 -0.04 6.68 -18.86
N GLN A 118 -0.79 7.60 -19.47
CA GLN A 118 -2.21 7.78 -19.17
C GLN A 118 -3.02 6.53 -19.54
N GLU A 119 -2.70 5.85 -20.64
CA GLU A 119 -3.28 4.56 -21.01
C GLU A 119 -2.92 3.45 -20.00
N ALA A 120 -1.66 3.42 -19.54
CA ALA A 120 -1.26 2.49 -18.48
C ALA A 120 -1.96 2.79 -17.14
N HIS A 121 -2.25 4.05 -16.82
CA HIS A 121 -3.06 4.41 -15.65
C HIS A 121 -4.51 3.97 -15.79
N LYS A 122 -5.11 4.04 -16.98
CA LYS A 122 -6.48 3.54 -17.22
C LYS A 122 -6.62 2.05 -16.95
N ILE A 123 -5.56 1.27 -17.17
CA ILE A 123 -5.50 -0.15 -16.78
C ILE A 123 -5.62 -0.33 -15.26
N LEU A 124 -5.06 0.60 -14.48
CA LEU A 124 -5.15 0.54 -13.02
C LEU A 124 -6.57 0.92 -12.55
N GLY A 125 -7.15 1.97 -13.11
CA GLY A 125 -8.51 2.41 -12.82
C GLY A 125 -8.86 3.73 -13.50
N ASP A 126 -10.09 4.21 -13.27
CA ASP A 126 -10.52 5.51 -13.75
C ASP A 126 -10.20 6.62 -12.74
N PHE A 127 -9.28 7.49 -13.14
CA PHE A 127 -8.84 8.65 -12.38
C PHE A 127 -9.34 9.98 -12.97
N SER A 128 -10.17 9.94 -14.01
CA SER A 128 -10.62 11.12 -14.77
C SER A 128 -11.35 12.15 -13.90
N GLY A 129 -12.07 11.68 -12.86
CA GLY A 129 -12.74 12.54 -11.89
C GLY A 129 -11.81 13.32 -10.95
N ILE A 130 -10.51 13.00 -10.90
CA ILE A 130 -9.56 13.61 -9.96
C ILE A 130 -8.85 14.80 -10.60
N LYS A 131 -9.28 16.00 -10.25
CA LYS A 131 -8.69 17.27 -10.75
C LYS A 131 -7.41 17.69 -10.02
N ASN A 132 -7.26 17.30 -8.75
CA ASN A 132 -6.11 17.69 -7.94
C ASN A 132 -4.91 16.76 -8.20
N ILE A 133 -3.78 17.31 -8.64
CA ILE A 133 -2.57 16.55 -9.02
C ILE A 133 -2.01 15.74 -7.85
N ALA A 134 -1.95 16.32 -6.65
CA ALA A 134 -1.43 15.62 -5.47
C ALA A 134 -2.30 14.41 -5.11
N THR A 135 -3.63 14.58 -5.22
CA THR A 135 -4.60 13.51 -5.03
C THR A 135 -4.45 12.44 -6.10
N TYR A 136 -4.31 12.84 -7.36
CA TYR A 136 -4.09 11.92 -8.49
C TYR A 136 -2.87 11.02 -8.26
N ILE A 137 -1.71 11.63 -7.96
CA ILE A 137 -0.47 10.90 -7.66
C ILE A 137 -0.68 9.96 -6.47
N ALA A 138 -1.36 10.42 -5.42
CA ALA A 138 -1.66 9.58 -4.26
C ALA A 138 -2.57 8.40 -4.61
N ARG A 139 -3.54 8.55 -5.52
CA ARG A 139 -4.44 7.48 -5.95
C ARG A 139 -3.74 6.44 -6.83
N VAL A 140 -2.97 6.88 -7.83
CA VAL A 140 -2.11 5.98 -8.62
C VAL A 140 -1.13 5.24 -7.70
N GLY A 141 -0.53 5.95 -6.74
CA GLY A 141 0.38 5.38 -5.74
C GLY A 141 -0.21 4.26 -4.87
N GLN A 142 -1.54 4.14 -4.79
CA GLN A 142 -2.19 3.02 -4.08
C GLN A 142 -1.94 1.67 -4.75
N TYR A 143 -1.67 1.63 -6.06
CA TYR A 143 -1.30 0.40 -6.78
C TYR A 143 0.17 0.00 -6.60
N PHE A 144 1.00 0.91 -6.10
CA PHE A 144 2.43 0.71 -5.83
C PHE A 144 2.75 0.42 -4.37
N SER A 145 1.73 0.41 -3.51
CA SER A 145 1.88 0.02 -2.12
C SER A 145 2.22 -1.47 -2.05
N LYS A 146 3.33 -1.80 -1.38
CA LYS A 146 3.70 -3.20 -1.11
C LYS A 146 2.60 -3.85 -0.29
N ILE A 147 2.10 -4.98 -0.76
CA ILE A 147 1.18 -5.86 -0.04
C ILE A 147 1.81 -7.24 -0.16
N GLU A 148 2.06 -7.87 0.98
CA GLU A 148 2.52 -9.26 1.00
C GLU A 148 1.43 -10.13 0.36
N ASP A 149 1.78 -10.99 -0.60
CA ASP A 149 0.80 -11.81 -1.34
C ASP A 149 -0.06 -12.69 -0.41
N LYS A 150 0.50 -13.13 0.73
CA LYS A 150 -0.22 -13.86 1.78
C LYS A 150 -1.41 -13.08 2.36
N LYS A 151 -1.46 -11.77 2.16
CA LYS A 151 -2.52 -10.88 2.63
C LYS A 151 -3.54 -10.54 1.54
N ALA A 152 -3.43 -11.10 0.34
CA ALA A 152 -4.39 -10.89 -0.74
C ALA A 152 -5.41 -12.04 -0.82
N ILE A 153 -6.69 -11.74 -0.61
CA ILE A 153 -7.80 -12.63 -0.93
C ILE A 153 -8.25 -12.33 -2.35
N ARG A 154 -7.56 -13.01 -3.28
CA ARG A 154 -8.00 -13.09 -4.67
C ARG A 154 -9.17 -14.05 -4.75
N SER A 155 -10.28 -13.58 -5.29
CA SER A 155 -11.38 -14.45 -5.69
C SER A 155 -11.29 -14.57 -7.20
N ASN A 156 -11.25 -15.79 -7.73
CA ASN A 156 -11.26 -16.00 -9.18
C ASN A 156 -12.54 -15.49 -9.84
N ASN A 157 -13.58 -15.23 -9.04
CA ASN A 157 -14.81 -14.58 -9.44
C ASN A 157 -15.03 -13.37 -8.52
N ASN A 158 -15.00 -12.16 -9.09
CA ASN A 158 -15.39 -10.86 -8.50
C ASN A 158 -16.22 -11.04 -7.22
N LEU A 159 -15.73 -10.56 -6.07
CA LEU A 159 -16.33 -10.84 -4.76
C LEU A 159 -17.86 -10.66 -4.75
N ASN A 160 -18.60 -11.76 -4.83
CA ASN A 160 -20.06 -11.83 -4.65
C ASN A 160 -20.52 -11.39 -3.24
N TYR A 161 -19.55 -11.08 -2.37
CA TYR A 161 -19.72 -10.73 -0.96
C TYR A 161 -19.66 -9.22 -0.70
N VAL A 162 -19.32 -8.39 -1.70
CA VAL A 162 -19.21 -6.93 -1.52
C VAL A 162 -20.60 -6.29 -1.60
N LEU A 163 -21.02 -5.65 -0.51
CA LEU A 163 -22.26 -4.89 -0.46
C LEU A 163 -21.93 -3.40 -0.34
N LYS A 164 -22.42 -2.60 -1.30
CA LYS A 164 -22.25 -1.14 -1.26
C LYS A 164 -23.36 -0.54 -0.41
N ILE A 165 -23.00 0.26 0.59
CA ILE A 165 -23.96 0.94 1.47
C ILE A 165 -23.59 2.42 1.66
N ASP A 166 -24.55 3.21 2.14
CA ASP A 166 -24.34 4.64 2.38
C ASP A 166 -23.59 4.90 3.69
N ASP A 167 -22.92 6.04 3.80
CA ASP A 167 -22.34 6.49 5.04
C ASP A 167 -23.39 6.86 6.08
N ILE A 168 -23.07 6.67 7.36
CA ILE A 168 -23.89 7.18 8.46
C ILE A 168 -23.49 8.65 8.65
N GLU A 169 -24.40 9.54 8.29
CA GLU A 169 -24.22 10.98 8.39
C GLU A 169 -25.18 11.55 9.45
N ILE A 170 -24.66 12.35 10.37
CA ILE A 170 -25.48 13.14 11.31
C ILE A 170 -25.11 14.60 11.10
N ASN A 171 -26.09 15.41 10.71
CA ASN A 171 -25.89 16.78 10.25
C ASN A 171 -24.90 16.84 9.08
N LYS A 172 -23.76 17.51 9.27
CA LYS A 172 -22.70 17.69 8.25
C LYS A 172 -21.50 16.77 8.43
N TYR A 173 -21.56 15.83 9.38
CA TYR A 173 -20.44 14.98 9.75
C TYR A 173 -20.71 13.53 9.35
N CYS A 174 -19.72 12.91 8.70
CA CYS A 174 -19.70 11.49 8.40
C CYS A 174 -19.11 10.72 9.60
N PHE A 175 -19.89 9.83 10.21
CA PHE A 175 -19.49 9.03 11.38
C PHE A 175 -18.83 7.71 11.00
N THR A 176 -18.88 7.35 9.72
CA THR A 176 -18.33 6.10 9.17
C THR A 176 -17.25 6.35 8.13
N ASP A 177 -16.55 7.50 8.18
CA ASP A 177 -15.54 7.85 7.18
C ASP A 177 -14.43 6.79 7.12
N GLY A 178 -14.43 6.03 6.03
CA GLY A 178 -13.41 5.03 5.76
C GLY A 178 -13.52 3.75 6.59
N ILE A 179 -14.67 3.45 7.22
CA ILE A 179 -14.87 2.21 7.98
C ILE A 179 -16.22 1.55 7.71
N ASP A 180 -16.23 0.21 7.70
CA ASP A 180 -17.47 -0.56 7.67
C ASP A 180 -17.35 -1.97 8.27
N LYS A 181 -18.33 -2.84 7.98
CA LYS A 181 -18.45 -4.18 8.53
C LYS A 181 -17.91 -5.29 7.63
N ILE A 182 -17.43 -6.37 8.23
CA ILE A 182 -17.09 -7.66 7.60
C ILE A 182 -17.72 -8.80 8.40
N SER A 183 -18.27 -9.83 7.75
CA SER A 183 -18.85 -10.95 8.49
C SER A 183 -17.78 -11.83 9.18
N TRP A 184 -18.17 -12.51 10.25
CA TRP A 184 -17.34 -13.51 10.95
C TRP A 184 -16.81 -14.59 10.00
N GLY A 185 -17.66 -15.13 9.14
CA GLY A 185 -17.25 -16.15 8.18
C GLY A 185 -16.18 -15.67 7.20
N LEU A 186 -16.31 -14.44 6.68
CA LEU A 186 -15.30 -13.89 5.78
C LEU A 186 -14.01 -13.58 6.55
N ALA A 187 -14.10 -12.95 7.73
CA ALA A 187 -12.96 -12.67 8.61
C ALA A 187 -12.16 -13.94 8.97
N GLY A 188 -12.85 -15.05 9.29
CA GLY A 188 -12.21 -16.34 9.55
C GLY A 188 -11.45 -16.88 8.34
N ARG A 189 -12.05 -16.81 7.14
CA ARG A 189 -11.35 -17.19 5.88
C ARG A 189 -10.12 -16.32 5.62
N ILE A 190 -10.20 -15.02 5.93
CA ILE A 190 -9.05 -14.11 5.82
C ILE A 190 -7.92 -14.59 6.72
N ALA A 191 -8.23 -14.82 7.99
CA ALA A 191 -7.27 -15.19 9.01
C ALA A 191 -6.59 -16.54 8.69
N GLN A 192 -7.37 -17.53 8.22
CA GLN A 192 -6.84 -18.81 7.74
C GLN A 192 -5.88 -18.63 6.56
N LYS A 193 -6.27 -17.86 5.53
CA LYS A 193 -5.41 -17.61 4.36
C LYS A 193 -4.10 -16.92 4.74
N MET A 194 -4.17 -16.05 5.75
CA MET A 194 -3.03 -15.34 6.30
C MET A 194 -2.18 -16.19 7.25
N ASN A 195 -2.55 -17.45 7.50
CA ASN A 195 -1.93 -18.34 8.48
C ASN A 195 -1.85 -17.72 9.89
N ILE A 196 -2.90 -16.98 10.28
CA ILE A 196 -3.05 -16.51 11.66
C ILE A 196 -3.47 -17.73 12.49
N PRO A 197 -2.80 -18.01 13.62
CA PRO A 197 -3.24 -19.06 14.54
C PRO A 197 -4.63 -18.75 15.08
N ILE A 198 -5.56 -19.68 14.95
CA ILE A 198 -6.95 -19.55 15.42
C ILE A 198 -7.29 -20.83 16.18
N TYR A 199 -7.49 -20.72 17.48
CA TYR A 199 -7.92 -21.82 18.36
C TYR A 199 -9.38 -21.64 18.78
N CYS A 200 -9.85 -20.39 18.89
CA CYS A 200 -11.24 -20.04 19.11
C CYS A 200 -11.66 -18.84 18.23
N GLN A 201 -12.95 -18.49 18.26
CA GLN A 201 -13.49 -17.41 17.43
C GLN A 201 -12.85 -16.06 17.75
N GLU A 202 -12.50 -15.84 19.02
CA GLU A 202 -11.89 -14.61 19.55
C GLU A 202 -10.46 -14.38 19.04
N ASP A 203 -9.79 -15.40 18.51
CA ASP A 203 -8.47 -15.27 17.89
C ASP A 203 -8.53 -14.64 16.49
N ILE A 204 -9.71 -14.62 15.86
CA ILE A 204 -9.90 -13.98 14.56
C ILE A 204 -9.75 -12.46 14.76
N PRO A 205 -8.87 -11.77 13.98
CA PRO A 205 -8.71 -10.34 14.13
C PRO A 205 -10.02 -9.59 13.94
N SER A 206 -10.35 -8.74 14.91
CA SER A 206 -11.62 -7.99 14.92
C SER A 206 -11.69 -6.88 13.87
N VAL A 207 -10.54 -6.41 13.38
CA VAL A 207 -10.45 -5.31 12.41
C VAL A 207 -9.37 -5.58 11.38
N PHE A 208 -9.66 -5.24 10.13
CA PHE A 208 -8.74 -5.33 9.00
C PHE A 208 -8.63 -3.98 8.29
N GLN A 209 -7.40 -3.59 7.92
CA GLN A 209 -7.17 -2.52 6.97
C GLN A 209 -7.21 -3.11 5.56
N ILE A 210 -8.07 -2.60 4.70
CA ILE A 210 -8.33 -3.18 3.39
C ILE A 210 -8.04 -2.23 2.24
N ARG A 211 -7.80 -2.84 1.07
CA ARG A 211 -7.90 -2.22 -0.24
C ARG A 211 -8.69 -3.15 -1.15
N VAL A 212 -9.68 -2.61 -1.84
CA VAL A 212 -10.53 -3.34 -2.81
C VAL A 212 -10.80 -2.37 -3.95
N ALA A 213 -10.45 -2.69 -5.20
CA ALA A 213 -10.59 -1.76 -6.31
C ALA A 213 -9.98 -0.37 -5.97
N GLY A 214 -10.75 0.71 -6.16
CA GLY A 214 -10.36 2.05 -5.71
C GLY A 214 -10.79 2.41 -4.29
N CYS A 215 -11.33 1.45 -3.54
CA CYS A 215 -11.72 1.60 -2.15
C CYS A 215 -10.54 1.34 -1.20
N LYS A 216 -10.45 2.17 -0.15
CA LYS A 216 -9.48 2.04 0.94
C LYS A 216 -10.15 2.39 2.25
N GLY A 217 -9.97 1.55 3.26
CA GLY A 217 -10.50 1.82 4.59
C GLY A 217 -10.19 0.71 5.58
N MET A 218 -10.97 0.69 6.64
CA MET A 218 -10.98 -0.33 7.67
C MET A 218 -12.29 -1.13 7.58
N VAL A 219 -12.27 -2.39 7.96
CA VAL A 219 -13.49 -3.16 8.22
C VAL A 219 -13.39 -3.84 9.57
N ALA A 220 -14.46 -3.76 10.36
CA ALA A 220 -14.59 -4.38 11.66
C ALA A 220 -15.61 -5.52 11.59
N ILE A 221 -15.43 -6.56 12.41
CA ILE A 221 -16.35 -7.69 12.44
C ILE A 221 -17.78 -7.21 12.77
N ASP A 222 -18.76 -7.68 11.99
CA ASP A 222 -20.16 -7.49 12.30
C ASP A 222 -20.57 -8.43 13.46
N PRO A 223 -20.86 -7.90 14.65
CA PRO A 223 -21.20 -8.75 15.80
C PRO A 223 -22.47 -9.56 15.58
N GLU A 224 -23.35 -9.13 14.67
CA GLU A 224 -24.61 -9.80 14.34
C GLU A 224 -24.44 -10.93 13.32
N SER A 225 -23.27 -11.04 12.68
CA SER A 225 -23.02 -12.07 11.68
C SER A 225 -22.66 -13.42 12.31
N THR A 226 -22.70 -14.49 11.51
CA THR A 226 -22.28 -15.83 11.93
C THR A 226 -21.13 -16.34 11.06
N LEU A 227 -20.47 -17.42 11.49
CA LEU A 227 -19.34 -18.03 10.77
C LEU A 227 -19.71 -18.59 9.38
N ASN A 228 -21.00 -18.81 9.11
CA ASN A 228 -21.47 -19.37 7.84
C ASN A 228 -21.85 -18.31 6.79
N VAL A 229 -21.75 -17.02 7.15
CA VAL A 229 -22.12 -15.91 6.28
C VAL A 229 -20.87 -15.18 5.81
N TYR A 230 -20.86 -14.75 4.55
CA TYR A 230 -19.73 -14.12 3.89
C TYR A 230 -20.15 -12.80 3.23
N TYR A 231 -19.83 -11.67 3.87
CA TYR A 231 -19.97 -10.35 3.26
C TYR A 231 -18.93 -9.37 3.77
N ILE A 232 -18.73 -8.31 2.99
CA ILE A 232 -18.01 -7.11 3.36
C ILE A 232 -18.78 -5.90 2.87
N HIS A 233 -18.99 -4.92 3.73
CA HIS A 233 -19.63 -3.68 3.37
C HIS A 233 -18.60 -2.65 2.92
N ILE A 234 -18.94 -1.86 1.90
CA ILE A 234 -18.10 -0.79 1.37
C ILE A 234 -18.93 0.48 1.26
N ARG A 235 -18.51 1.53 1.96
CA ARG A 235 -19.18 2.84 1.95
C ARG A 235 -18.68 3.76 0.85
N LYS A 236 -19.46 4.79 0.55
CA LYS A 236 -19.09 5.88 -0.37
C LYS A 236 -17.78 6.55 0.05
N SER A 237 -17.62 6.86 1.34
CA SER A 237 -16.41 7.46 1.91
C SER A 237 -15.16 6.62 1.67
N MET A 238 -15.28 5.29 1.56
CA MET A 238 -14.15 4.39 1.29
C MET A 238 -13.71 4.44 -0.17
N ASN A 239 -14.62 4.72 -1.11
CA ASN A 239 -14.34 4.77 -2.54
C ASN A 239 -13.56 6.05 -2.90
N LYS A 240 -12.32 5.88 -3.39
CA LYS A 240 -11.44 7.01 -3.70
C LYS A 240 -11.31 7.31 -5.19
N PHE A 241 -11.69 6.36 -6.04
CA PHE A 241 -11.71 6.43 -7.51
C PHE A 241 -12.34 5.13 -8.04
N ASP A 242 -12.84 5.10 -9.27
CA ASP A 242 -13.42 3.86 -9.81
C ASP A 242 -12.29 2.90 -10.21
N GLY A 243 -12.26 1.72 -9.59
CA GLY A 243 -11.21 0.72 -9.80
C GLY A 243 -11.79 -0.52 -10.48
N GLY A 244 -11.04 -1.10 -11.42
CA GLY A 244 -11.51 -2.28 -12.17
C GLY A 244 -11.37 -3.60 -11.40
N ASP A 245 -10.37 -3.73 -10.53
CA ASP A 245 -10.07 -4.99 -9.84
C ASP A 245 -10.67 -5.05 -8.43
N TRP A 246 -11.74 -5.82 -8.26
CA TRP A 246 -12.45 -6.01 -6.98
C TRP A 246 -11.82 -7.05 -6.06
N ASN A 247 -10.56 -7.46 -6.28
CA ASN A 247 -9.82 -8.30 -5.33
C ASN A 247 -9.67 -7.63 -3.95
N LEU A 248 -9.89 -8.41 -2.88
CA LEU A 248 -9.75 -7.95 -1.51
C LEU A 248 -8.32 -8.14 -1.02
N GLU A 249 -7.64 -7.04 -0.73
CA GLU A 249 -6.30 -7.03 -0.19
C GLU A 249 -6.27 -6.52 1.25
N ILE A 250 -5.70 -7.32 2.14
CA ILE A 250 -5.48 -6.96 3.54
C ILE A 250 -4.11 -6.29 3.66
N CYS A 251 -4.11 -5.05 4.10
CA CYS A 251 -2.88 -4.30 4.34
C CYS A 251 -2.31 -4.65 5.72
N LYS A 252 -3.19 -4.67 6.72
CA LYS A 252 -2.91 -4.95 8.13
C LYS A 252 -4.16 -5.50 8.80
N TYR A 253 -4.00 -6.10 9.96
CA TYR A 253 -5.09 -6.56 10.82
C TYR A 253 -4.79 -6.15 12.26
N ALA A 254 -5.82 -6.12 13.09
CA ALA A 254 -5.72 -5.82 14.50
C ALA A 254 -4.88 -6.88 15.22
N ARG A 255 -3.83 -6.43 15.90
CA ARG A 255 -3.00 -7.24 16.78
C ARG A 255 -2.29 -6.33 17.79
N PRO A 256 -1.90 -6.85 18.96
CA PRO A 256 -1.05 -6.11 19.88
C PRO A 256 0.25 -5.66 19.19
N LEU A 257 0.64 -4.42 19.42
CA LEU A 257 1.90 -3.86 18.96
C LEU A 257 2.63 -3.28 20.17
N SER A 258 3.95 -3.47 20.22
CA SER A 258 4.78 -2.74 21.17
C SER A 258 4.78 -1.27 20.78
N LEU A 259 4.55 -0.40 21.77
CA LEU A 259 4.53 1.05 21.60
C LEU A 259 5.62 1.65 22.47
N THR A 260 6.31 2.64 21.91
CA THR A 260 7.26 3.47 22.63
C THR A 260 6.83 4.92 22.55
N LEU A 261 7.23 5.71 23.54
CA LEU A 261 7.06 7.16 23.49
C LEU A 261 8.07 7.73 22.50
N ASN A 262 7.58 8.45 21.50
CA ASN A 262 8.42 9.23 20.61
C ASN A 262 8.50 10.68 21.11
N ASN A 263 9.51 11.42 20.64
CA ASN A 263 9.75 12.81 21.06
C ASN A 263 8.55 13.74 20.80
N GLN A 264 7.74 13.45 19.78
CA GLN A 264 6.57 14.28 19.44
C GLN A 264 5.46 14.11 20.47
N VAL A 265 5.18 12.87 20.89
CA VAL A 265 4.19 12.57 21.94
C VAL A 265 4.68 13.07 23.30
N ILE A 266 5.96 12.88 23.63
CA ILE A 266 6.56 13.40 24.87
C ILE A 266 6.36 14.91 24.96
N ARG A 267 6.67 15.64 23.88
CA ARG A 267 6.49 17.09 23.83
C ARG A 267 5.03 17.49 24.04
N LEU A 268 4.09 16.83 23.37
CA LEU A 268 2.66 17.10 23.57
C LEU A 268 2.22 16.87 25.02
N LEU A 269 2.69 15.80 25.65
CA LEU A 269 2.36 15.51 27.05
C LEU A 269 2.99 16.51 28.02
N SER A 270 4.23 16.94 27.76
CA SER A 270 4.90 17.99 28.55
C SER A 270 4.14 19.33 28.43
N ASP A 271 3.73 19.72 27.21
CA ASP A 271 2.92 20.92 26.96
C ASP A 271 1.53 20.85 27.65
N LEU A 272 0.99 19.64 27.87
CA LEU A 272 -0.25 19.40 28.63
C LEU A 272 -0.04 19.42 30.16
N GLY A 273 1.18 19.64 30.64
CA GLY A 273 1.51 19.80 32.05
C GLY A 273 2.17 18.59 32.71
N ASN A 274 2.53 17.55 31.95
CA ASN A 274 3.28 16.43 32.52
C ASN A 274 4.73 16.82 32.78
N HIS A 275 5.24 16.57 33.99
CA HIS A 275 6.62 16.91 34.33
C HIS A 275 7.64 16.07 33.56
N ASP A 276 8.67 16.74 33.03
CA ASP A 276 9.74 16.10 32.26
C ASP A 276 10.48 15.01 33.06
N SER A 277 10.56 15.16 34.39
CA SER A 277 11.14 14.17 35.30
C SER A 277 10.47 12.79 35.22
N ALA A 278 9.18 12.72 34.88
CA ALA A 278 8.49 11.45 34.68
C ALA A 278 9.00 10.73 33.41
N PHE A 279 9.29 11.47 32.33
CA PHE A 279 9.83 10.89 31.10
C PHE A 279 11.28 10.44 31.27
N ILE A 280 12.10 11.22 31.97
CA ILE A 280 13.48 10.83 32.31
C ILE A 280 13.47 9.56 33.16
N ALA A 281 12.63 9.48 34.20
CA ALA A 281 12.54 8.28 35.02
C ALA A 281 12.10 7.03 34.22
N LEU A 282 11.20 7.17 33.23
CA LEU A 282 10.83 6.08 32.32
C LEU A 282 11.99 5.66 31.41
N GLN A 283 12.77 6.63 30.93
CA GLN A 283 13.96 6.38 30.13
C GLN A 283 15.03 5.62 30.94
N ASP A 284 15.32 6.06 32.16
CA ASP A 284 16.31 5.44 33.06
C ASP A 284 15.93 3.99 33.41
N ARG A 285 14.65 3.74 33.72
CA ARG A 285 14.15 2.37 33.93
C ARG A 285 14.33 1.50 32.70
N SER A 286 14.11 2.07 31.51
CA SER A 286 14.25 1.32 30.26
C SER A 286 15.72 0.96 30.00
N PHE A 287 16.67 1.85 30.30
CA PHE A 287 18.10 1.53 30.22
C PHE A 287 18.52 0.44 31.19
N THR A 288 18.04 0.50 32.43
CA THR A 288 18.37 -0.51 33.46
C THR A 288 17.86 -1.91 33.08
N GLN A 289 16.70 -2.00 32.44
CA GLN A 289 16.17 -3.29 31.94
C GLN A 289 16.92 -3.81 30.72
N TRP A 290 17.64 -2.97 29.98
CA TRP A 290 18.43 -3.36 28.82
C TRP A 290 19.82 -3.89 29.16
N GLU A 291 20.37 -3.52 30.32
CA GLU A 291 21.69 -3.97 30.79
C GLU A 291 21.66 -5.32 31.54
N MET A 292 20.47 -5.87 31.80
CA MET A 292 20.26 -7.21 32.37
C MET A 292 19.93 -8.23 31.27
#